data_AF-A0A2V7VJ07-F1
#
_entry.id   AF-A0A2V7VJ07-F1
#
_cell.length_a   1.000
_cell.length_b   1.000
_cell.length_c   1.000
_cell.angle_alpha   90.00
_cell.angle_beta   90.00
_cell.angle_gamma   90.00
#
_symmetry.space_group_name_H-M   'P 1'
#
loop_
_entity.id
_entity.type
_entity.pdbx_description
1 polymer ?
#
loop_
_entity_poly.entity_id
_entity_poly.type
_entity_poly.pdbx_seq_one_letter_code
_entity_poly.pdbx_strand_id
1 'polypeptide(L)'
;LFDPEFQDPPTFATAFASIFTAPVLPVFGLGSSASPPYDYPRPAGLSAGLRPNGGLLNGRVNAVGLIDPDIEPMYLDNWFAGVQRQVGRYVVVEADYIGSRTRNGYIRYDVNRFAGDLLDGTFNGVVPGFGAYEFAQATETASYHGFAVALRVSKKDLSLGAAYTLGRSRDTASGQDNSGTRQDAYAPPSVEDGYSDHDIRHKLAVSLNWKLPGPASGAAKSILGGWQLAGVMIAQTGAPFSVFCGSPFNPVRDSSGKIVGNSGCDYNADGTNNDRPNVPSFGDSKGGLGNDDFLSGIFKASDFPAPGLGQRGNLGRNTFRGPRYFNVDLSLIKGFRIPWFTSTGTGSGADLQLRLEGFNVFDTLNLLSPVNNMASPLFGKSVSAYAGRSFQLAGRLSF
;
A
#
# COMPACT_ATOMS: atom_id res chain seq x y z
N LEU A 1 24.65 0.30 -36.23
CA LEU A 1 23.79 1.32 -35.60
C LEU A 1 22.45 0.64 -35.38
N PHE A 2 22.18 0.28 -34.13
CA PHE A 2 21.02 -0.50 -33.71
C PHE A 2 20.11 0.49 -32.97
N ASP A 3 18.92 0.73 -33.51
CA ASP A 3 17.95 1.68 -32.99
C ASP A 3 16.77 0.90 -32.38
N PRO A 4 16.61 0.92 -31.04
CA PRO A 4 15.55 0.20 -30.35
C PRO A 4 14.16 0.87 -30.45
N GLU A 5 14.02 2.04 -31.08
CA GLU A 5 12.75 2.82 -31.07
C GLU A 5 11.76 2.45 -32.19
N PHE A 6 12.13 1.58 -33.15
CA PHE A 6 11.29 1.28 -34.33
C PHE A 6 11.15 -0.22 -34.69
N GLN A 7 11.25 -1.15 -33.72
CA GLN A 7 10.99 -2.58 -33.99
C GLN A 7 9.70 -3.11 -33.33
N ASP A 8 8.74 -3.37 -34.21
CA ASP A 8 7.54 -4.18 -34.08
C ASP A 8 7.80 -5.53 -33.36
N PRO A 9 6.85 -6.06 -32.55
CA PRO A 9 7.06 -7.25 -31.70
C PRO A 9 7.35 -8.52 -32.54
N PRO A 10 8.15 -9.54 -32.09
CA PRO A 10 8.25 -10.03 -30.69
C PRO A 10 9.66 -10.49 -30.19
N THR A 11 9.88 -10.66 -28.87
CA THR A 11 11.07 -11.41 -28.36
C THR A 11 10.79 -12.84 -27.86
N PHE A 12 9.56 -13.22 -27.49
CA PHE A 12 9.08 -14.62 -27.57
C PHE A 12 7.57 -14.74 -27.35
N ALA A 13 6.96 -15.75 -27.99
CA ALA A 13 5.57 -16.15 -27.82
C ALA A 13 5.53 -17.60 -27.32
N THR A 14 4.78 -17.87 -26.25
CA THR A 14 4.52 -19.23 -25.75
C THR A 14 3.03 -19.53 -25.81
N ALA A 15 2.69 -20.61 -26.49
CA ALA A 15 1.37 -21.23 -26.43
C ALA A 15 1.48 -22.48 -25.54
N PHE A 16 0.69 -22.55 -24.47
CA PHE A 16 0.59 -23.72 -23.59
C PHE A 16 -0.85 -24.25 -23.59
N ALA A 17 -1.00 -25.55 -23.78
CA ALA A 17 -2.27 -26.25 -23.59
C ALA A 17 -2.17 -27.05 -22.29
N SER A 18 -3.11 -26.84 -21.37
CA SER A 18 -3.17 -27.53 -20.07
C SER A 18 -4.46 -28.33 -19.98
N ILE A 19 -4.37 -29.61 -19.61
CA ILE A 19 -5.54 -30.45 -19.30
C ILE A 19 -6.26 -30.03 -18.01
N PHE A 20 -5.67 -29.06 -17.27
CA PHE A 20 -6.18 -28.58 -16.00
C PHE A 20 -6.93 -27.25 -16.11
N THR A 21 -6.99 -26.63 -17.30
CA THR A 21 -7.66 -25.35 -17.52
C THR A 21 -8.82 -25.53 -18.50
N ALA A 22 -10.06 -25.48 -17.99
CA ALA A 22 -11.26 -25.61 -18.81
C ALA A 22 -11.52 -24.32 -19.62
N PRO A 23 -12.05 -24.42 -20.86
CA PRO A 23 -12.39 -25.62 -21.60
C PRO A 23 -11.31 -25.93 -22.65
N VAL A 24 -10.26 -26.67 -22.28
CA VAL A 24 -9.38 -27.31 -23.27
C VAL A 24 -9.41 -28.81 -23.03
N LEU A 25 -10.26 -29.50 -23.80
CA LEU A 25 -10.25 -30.97 -23.85
C LEU A 25 -8.93 -31.39 -24.52
N PRO A 26 -8.14 -32.33 -23.94
CA PRO A 26 -6.96 -32.84 -24.62
C PRO A 26 -7.37 -33.55 -25.92
N VAL A 27 -6.81 -33.08 -27.04
CA VAL A 27 -6.80 -33.87 -28.27
C VAL A 27 -5.61 -34.82 -28.17
N PHE A 28 -5.84 -36.05 -27.71
CA PHE A 28 -4.83 -37.10 -27.80
C PHE A 28 -4.66 -37.47 -29.29
N GLY A 29 -3.53 -37.08 -29.88
CA GLY A 29 -3.12 -37.50 -31.23
C GLY A 29 -1.82 -38.30 -31.15
N LEU A 30 -1.73 -39.38 -31.93
CA LEU A 30 -0.46 -40.09 -32.12
C LEU A 30 0.45 -39.25 -33.02
N GLY A 31 1.70 -39.06 -32.62
CA GLY A 31 2.72 -38.43 -33.47
C GLY A 31 3.03 -39.29 -34.69
N SER A 32 3.26 -38.68 -35.85
CA SER A 32 3.58 -39.43 -37.08
C SER A 32 5.06 -39.82 -37.20
N SER A 33 5.91 -39.45 -36.23
CA SER A 33 7.32 -39.78 -36.21
C SER A 33 7.77 -40.36 -34.87
N ALA A 34 8.70 -41.33 -34.93
CA ALA A 34 9.35 -41.92 -33.75
C ALA A 34 10.60 -41.15 -33.31
N SER A 35 10.98 -40.07 -34.01
CA SER A 35 12.14 -39.21 -33.70
C SER A 35 11.70 -37.75 -33.55
N PRO A 36 12.34 -36.96 -32.67
CA PRO A 36 12.02 -35.53 -32.51
C PRO A 36 12.04 -34.80 -33.86
N PRO A 37 11.03 -33.98 -34.20
CA PRO A 37 10.01 -33.43 -33.31
C PRO A 37 8.70 -34.25 -33.16
N TYR A 38 8.69 -35.55 -33.49
CA TYR A 38 7.57 -36.52 -33.32
C TYR A 38 6.28 -36.23 -34.09
N ASP A 39 6.14 -35.04 -34.70
CA ASP A 39 5.07 -34.65 -35.63
C ASP A 39 3.66 -34.94 -35.12
N TYR A 40 3.33 -34.44 -33.93
CA TYR A 40 1.96 -34.51 -33.40
C TYR A 40 0.99 -33.65 -34.23
N PRO A 41 -0.22 -34.16 -34.55
CA PRO A 41 -1.23 -33.37 -35.24
C PRO A 41 -1.67 -32.19 -34.36
N ARG A 42 -1.65 -30.98 -34.93
CA ARG A 42 -2.10 -29.77 -34.23
C ARG A 42 -3.61 -29.87 -33.94
N PRO A 43 -4.09 -29.42 -32.76
CA PRO A 43 -5.51 -29.35 -32.48
C PRO A 43 -6.26 -28.58 -33.58
N ALA A 44 -7.39 -29.14 -34.06
CA ALA A 44 -8.22 -28.48 -35.05
C ALA A 44 -8.71 -27.13 -34.53
N GLY A 45 -8.62 -26.08 -35.36
CA GLY A 45 -8.97 -24.71 -34.97
C GLY A 45 -7.82 -23.89 -34.38
N LEU A 46 -6.59 -24.43 -34.29
CA LEU A 46 -5.40 -23.64 -34.01
C LEU A 46 -4.64 -23.33 -35.31
N SER A 47 -5.04 -22.27 -36.01
CA SER A 47 -4.21 -21.68 -37.06
C SER A 47 -3.08 -20.88 -36.40
N ALA A 48 -1.84 -21.33 -36.60
CA ALA A 48 -0.67 -20.57 -36.21
C ALA A 48 -0.44 -19.43 -37.20
N GLY A 49 -0.07 -18.27 -36.67
CA GLY A 49 0.22 -17.09 -37.44
C GLY A 49 -0.10 -15.83 -36.65
N LEU A 50 0.36 -14.71 -37.19
CA LEU A 50 0.15 -13.39 -36.61
C LEU A 50 -0.86 -12.63 -37.47
N ARG A 51 -1.66 -11.82 -36.80
CA ARG A 51 -2.44 -10.74 -37.42
C ARG A 51 -1.47 -9.68 -37.99
N PRO A 52 -1.91 -8.80 -38.89
CA PRO A 52 -1.07 -7.72 -39.41
C PRO A 52 -0.49 -6.79 -38.32
N ASN A 53 -1.13 -6.73 -37.15
CA ASN A 53 -0.65 -5.99 -35.97
C ASN A 53 0.33 -6.79 -35.07
N GLY A 54 0.79 -7.97 -35.50
CA GLY A 54 1.69 -8.84 -34.74
C GLY A 54 1.02 -9.69 -33.64
N GLY A 55 -0.28 -9.53 -33.38
CA GLY A 55 -1.02 -10.32 -32.40
C GLY A 55 -1.32 -11.73 -32.88
N LEU A 56 -1.63 -12.67 -31.97
CA LEU A 56 -1.99 -14.03 -32.39
C LEU A 56 -3.30 -14.04 -33.18
N LEU A 57 -3.35 -14.80 -34.29
CA LEU A 57 -4.60 -15.04 -35.03
C LEU A 57 -5.63 -15.73 -34.12
N ASN A 58 -5.19 -16.80 -33.43
CA ASN A 58 -5.98 -17.57 -32.47
C ASN A 58 -5.30 -17.52 -31.09
N GLY A 59 -6.05 -17.07 -30.08
CA GLY A 59 -5.53 -16.84 -28.74
C GLY A 59 -4.97 -15.43 -28.56
N ARG A 60 -4.19 -15.23 -27.49
CA ARG A 60 -3.65 -13.93 -27.09
C ARG A 60 -2.24 -14.09 -26.54
N VAL A 61 -1.36 -13.14 -26.86
CA VAL A 61 -0.07 -13.00 -26.15
C VAL A 61 -0.37 -12.51 -24.73
N ASN A 62 0.04 -13.24 -23.69
CA ASN A 62 -0.43 -13.01 -22.30
C ASN A 62 -0.30 -11.55 -21.83
N ALA A 63 0.90 -10.96 -21.93
CA ALA A 63 1.11 -9.57 -21.57
C ALA A 63 2.28 -8.98 -22.38
N VAL A 64 2.13 -7.72 -22.77
CA VAL A 64 3.20 -6.91 -23.39
C VAL A 64 3.42 -5.68 -22.52
N GLY A 65 4.68 -5.32 -22.30
CA GLY A 65 5.05 -4.06 -21.64
C GLY A 65 5.52 -3.07 -22.68
N LEU A 66 5.01 -1.86 -22.59
CA LEU A 66 5.43 -0.73 -23.41
C LEU A 66 5.74 0.46 -22.53
N ILE A 67 6.62 1.31 -23.03
CA ILE A 67 6.92 2.62 -22.46
C ILE A 67 6.52 3.64 -23.51
N ASP A 68 5.88 4.70 -23.06
CA ASP A 68 5.58 5.87 -23.88
C ASP A 68 6.89 6.40 -24.48
N PRO A 69 7.05 6.42 -25.81
CA PRO A 69 8.29 6.90 -26.44
C PRO A 69 8.52 8.39 -26.15
N ASP A 70 7.44 9.14 -25.90
CA ASP A 70 7.49 10.56 -25.57
C ASP A 70 7.45 10.81 -24.05
N ILE A 71 7.83 9.81 -23.23
CA ILE A 71 7.77 9.91 -21.77
C ILE A 71 8.64 11.06 -21.24
N GLU A 72 7.99 11.97 -20.51
CA GLU A 72 8.67 13.08 -19.87
C GLU A 72 9.26 12.67 -18.50
N PRO A 73 10.39 13.27 -18.07
CA PRO A 73 10.91 13.04 -16.74
C PRO A 73 9.95 13.53 -15.66
N MET A 74 9.91 12.81 -14.54
CA MET A 74 9.17 13.20 -13.35
C MET A 74 9.77 14.45 -12.70
N TYR A 75 8.91 15.39 -12.30
CA TYR A 75 9.30 16.60 -11.58
C TYR A 75 8.70 16.60 -10.16
N LEU A 76 9.52 17.01 -9.18
CA LEU A 76 9.09 17.20 -7.80
C LEU A 76 9.41 18.63 -7.35
N ASP A 77 8.36 19.42 -7.16
CA ASP A 77 8.44 20.74 -6.53
C ASP A 77 8.33 20.56 -5.01
N ASN A 78 9.28 21.10 -4.24
CA ASN A 78 9.21 21.12 -2.77
C ASN A 78 9.34 22.55 -2.26
N TRP A 79 8.54 22.92 -1.27
CA TRP A 79 8.65 24.19 -0.59
C TRP A 79 8.42 24.02 0.91
N PHE A 80 9.10 24.84 1.70
CA PHE A 80 8.98 24.83 3.14
C PHE A 80 9.01 26.26 3.67
N ALA A 81 8.30 26.48 4.78
CA ALA A 81 8.33 27.73 5.52
C ALA A 81 8.23 27.39 7.01
N GLY A 82 9.25 27.78 7.79
CA GLY A 82 9.35 27.42 9.20
C GLY A 82 9.71 28.60 10.08
N VAL A 83 9.22 28.58 11.31
CA VAL A 83 9.65 29.51 12.36
C VAL A 83 10.01 28.73 13.61
N GLN A 84 11.20 28.99 14.13
CA GLN A 84 11.68 28.40 15.37
C GLN A 84 11.93 29.49 16.39
N ARG A 85 11.46 29.28 17.63
CA ARG A 85 11.69 30.20 18.73
C ARG A 85 11.98 29.45 20.02
N GLN A 86 12.99 29.91 20.73
CA GLN A 86 13.20 29.54 22.12
C GLN A 86 12.14 30.24 23.00
N VAL A 87 11.36 29.46 23.73
CA VAL A 87 10.31 29.93 24.65
C VAL A 87 10.74 29.61 26.08
N GLY A 88 11.31 30.59 26.77
CA GLY A 88 11.90 30.37 28.09
C GLY A 88 13.29 29.71 28.03
N ARG A 89 13.80 29.22 29.16
CA ARG A 89 15.22 28.85 29.27
C ARG A 89 15.60 27.50 28.65
N TYR A 90 14.63 26.58 28.53
CA TYR A 90 14.89 25.17 28.23
C TYR A 90 14.01 24.59 27.12
N VAL A 91 13.16 25.42 26.51
CA VAL A 91 12.14 24.98 25.56
C VAL A 91 12.32 25.69 24.24
N VAL A 92 12.27 24.92 23.17
CA VAL A 92 12.25 25.39 21.79
C VAL A 92 10.97 24.91 21.15
N VAL A 93 10.28 25.81 20.48
CA VAL A 93 9.10 25.52 19.67
C VAL A 93 9.44 25.82 18.22
N GLU A 94 9.05 24.93 17.32
CA GLU A 94 9.24 25.02 15.87
C GLU A 94 7.87 24.78 15.22
N ALA A 95 7.50 25.62 14.26
CA ALA A 95 6.29 25.46 13.48
C ALA A 95 6.62 25.56 12.01
N ASP A 96 6.28 24.51 11.25
CA ASP A 96 6.68 24.33 9.87
C ASP A 96 5.46 24.06 8.99
N TYR A 97 5.45 24.71 7.84
CA TYR A 97 4.64 24.30 6.70
C TYR A 97 5.54 23.65 5.67
N ILE A 98 5.18 22.45 5.24
CA ILE A 98 5.89 21.66 4.24
C ILE A 98 4.91 21.37 3.11
N GLY A 99 5.28 21.65 1.89
CA GLY A 99 4.50 21.28 0.72
C GLY A 99 5.36 20.62 -0.35
N SER A 100 4.77 19.67 -1.04
CA SER A 100 5.37 19.07 -2.22
C SER A 100 4.32 18.84 -3.30
N ARG A 101 4.77 18.80 -4.55
CA ARG A 101 3.96 18.45 -5.72
C ARG A 101 4.80 17.66 -6.71
N THR A 102 4.31 16.47 -7.05
CA THR A 102 4.84 15.66 -8.14
C THR A 102 4.04 15.93 -9.41
N ARG A 103 4.73 16.10 -10.53
CA ARG A 103 4.16 16.10 -11.89
C ARG A 103 4.90 15.07 -12.72
N ASN A 104 4.21 14.51 -13.69
CA ASN A 104 4.77 13.49 -14.58
C ASN A 104 5.27 12.27 -13.78
N GLY A 105 4.54 11.87 -12.74
CA GLY A 105 4.83 10.64 -12.03
C GLY A 105 4.57 9.44 -12.93
N TYR A 106 5.38 8.39 -12.76
CA TYR A 106 5.33 7.20 -13.58
C TYR A 106 4.16 6.29 -13.16
N ILE A 107 3.38 5.85 -14.13
CA ILE A 107 2.32 4.86 -13.94
C ILE A 107 2.32 3.90 -15.13
N ARG A 108 2.07 2.63 -14.87
CA ARG A 108 1.89 1.59 -15.88
C ARG A 108 0.51 0.98 -15.70
N TYR A 109 -0.27 0.77 -16.75
CA TYR A 109 -1.61 0.18 -16.65
C TYR A 109 -1.99 -0.50 -17.97
N ASP A 110 -2.89 -1.48 -17.91
CA ASP A 110 -3.41 -2.15 -19.10
C ASP A 110 -4.27 -1.19 -19.94
N VAL A 111 -3.83 -0.90 -21.17
CA VAL A 111 -4.60 -0.11 -22.13
C VAL A 111 -5.37 -0.97 -23.13
N ASN A 112 -5.17 -2.29 -23.16
CA ASN A 112 -5.84 -3.16 -24.13
C ASN A 112 -7.24 -3.59 -23.65
N ARG A 113 -7.99 -2.66 -23.09
CA ARG A 113 -9.30 -2.84 -22.47
C ARG A 113 -10.15 -1.60 -22.71
N PHE A 114 -11.46 -1.75 -22.87
CA PHE A 114 -12.37 -0.62 -22.95
C PHE A 114 -13.72 -0.97 -22.33
N ALA A 115 -14.39 0.02 -21.73
CA ALA A 115 -15.69 -0.19 -21.11
C ALA A 115 -16.70 -0.78 -22.10
N GLY A 116 -17.30 -1.90 -21.72
CA GLY A 116 -18.32 -2.60 -22.48
C GLY A 116 -17.81 -3.70 -23.40
N ASP A 117 -16.50 -3.98 -23.43
CA ASP A 117 -15.91 -4.99 -24.31
C ASP A 117 -16.59 -6.37 -24.17
N LEU A 118 -16.84 -6.81 -22.93
CA LEU A 118 -17.45 -8.11 -22.65
C LEU A 118 -18.97 -8.16 -22.80
N LEU A 119 -19.63 -7.08 -23.23
CA LEU A 119 -21.10 -7.03 -23.32
C LEU A 119 -21.69 -7.87 -24.47
N ASP A 120 -20.86 -8.37 -25.38
CA ASP A 120 -21.23 -9.39 -26.36
C ASP A 120 -20.81 -10.82 -25.92
N GLY A 121 -20.10 -10.95 -24.80
CA GLY A 121 -19.55 -12.19 -24.27
C GLY A 121 -18.15 -12.55 -24.76
N THR A 122 -17.51 -11.69 -25.53
CA THR A 122 -16.18 -11.87 -26.10
C THR A 122 -15.30 -10.71 -25.66
N PHE A 123 -14.14 -10.99 -25.07
CA PHE A 123 -13.13 -9.95 -24.92
C PHE A 123 -12.54 -9.69 -26.31
N ASN A 124 -12.48 -8.45 -26.76
CA ASN A 124 -11.84 -8.05 -28.01
C ASN A 124 -10.48 -7.40 -27.73
N GLY A 125 -10.43 -6.47 -26.77
CA GLY A 125 -9.33 -5.56 -26.54
C GLY A 125 -9.19 -4.52 -27.65
N VAL A 126 -8.52 -3.41 -27.37
CA VAL A 126 -8.20 -2.35 -28.35
C VAL A 126 -7.23 -2.84 -29.44
N VAL A 127 -6.32 -3.74 -29.09
CA VAL A 127 -5.35 -4.43 -29.95
C VAL A 127 -5.63 -5.93 -29.92
N PRO A 128 -6.46 -6.44 -30.86
CA PRO A 128 -6.82 -7.86 -30.90
C PRO A 128 -5.62 -8.78 -31.09
N GLY A 129 -5.66 -9.95 -30.43
CA GLY A 129 -4.58 -10.95 -30.46
C GLY A 129 -3.53 -10.76 -29.35
N PHE A 130 -3.71 -9.76 -28.48
CA PHE A 130 -2.93 -9.54 -27.26
C PHE A 130 -3.83 -9.62 -26.02
N GLY A 131 -3.26 -10.01 -24.88
CA GLY A 131 -3.84 -9.95 -23.54
C GLY A 131 -3.59 -8.56 -22.96
N ALA A 132 -3.08 -8.47 -21.74
CA ALA A 132 -2.78 -7.18 -21.13
C ALA A 132 -1.69 -6.43 -21.91
N TYR A 133 -1.89 -5.14 -22.12
CA TYR A 133 -0.96 -4.25 -22.80
C TYR A 133 -0.61 -3.13 -21.83
N GLU A 134 0.40 -3.40 -21.01
CA GLU A 134 0.75 -2.59 -19.87
C GLU A 134 1.60 -1.40 -20.33
N PHE A 135 0.93 -0.28 -20.59
CA PHE A 135 1.50 0.94 -21.11
C PHE A 135 1.97 1.84 -19.99
N ALA A 136 3.26 2.15 -19.99
CA ALA A 136 3.89 2.99 -19.00
C ALA A 136 4.02 4.43 -19.48
N GLN A 137 3.48 5.37 -18.69
CA GLN A 137 3.49 6.79 -19.01
C GLN A 137 3.80 7.64 -17.77
N ALA A 138 4.25 8.87 -17.99
CA ALA A 138 4.47 9.86 -16.95
C ALA A 138 3.25 10.77 -16.77
N THR A 139 2.13 10.24 -16.27
CA THR A 139 0.86 10.98 -16.14
C THR A 139 0.31 11.09 -14.71
N GLU A 140 0.98 10.47 -13.75
CA GLU A 140 0.57 10.54 -12.34
C GLU A 140 0.86 11.94 -11.76
N THR A 141 -0.02 12.39 -10.88
CA THR A 141 0.21 13.59 -10.07
C THR A 141 0.07 13.26 -8.60
N ALA A 142 0.89 13.91 -7.77
CA ALA A 142 0.81 13.80 -6.32
C ALA A 142 1.03 15.18 -5.68
N SER A 143 0.47 15.39 -4.50
CA SER A 143 0.66 16.60 -3.71
C SER A 143 0.58 16.30 -2.22
N TYR A 144 1.46 16.91 -1.46
CA TYR A 144 1.46 16.87 0.00
C TYR A 144 1.43 18.29 0.57
N HIS A 145 0.64 18.48 1.61
CA HIS A 145 0.69 19.68 2.44
C HIS A 145 0.66 19.25 3.90
N GLY A 146 1.66 19.66 4.67
CA GLY A 146 1.81 19.36 6.09
C GLY A 146 2.01 20.63 6.89
N PHE A 147 1.32 20.73 8.02
CA PHE A 147 1.64 21.68 9.08
C PHE A 147 2.14 20.89 10.29
N ALA A 148 3.37 21.16 10.72
CA ALA A 148 4.00 20.50 11.84
C ALA A 148 4.31 21.50 12.96
N VAL A 149 4.05 21.11 14.20
CA VAL A 149 4.50 21.86 15.38
C VAL A 149 5.34 20.92 16.24
N ALA A 150 6.58 21.29 16.49
CA ALA A 150 7.50 20.56 17.32
C ALA A 150 7.87 21.35 18.59
N LEU A 151 7.98 20.62 19.69
CA LEU A 151 8.42 21.06 21.00
C LEU A 151 9.67 20.25 21.37
N ARG A 152 10.75 20.95 21.74
CA ARG A 152 11.95 20.33 22.31
C ARG A 152 12.22 20.95 23.68
N VAL A 153 12.30 20.12 24.72
CA VAL A 153 12.64 20.53 26.08
C VAL A 153 13.96 19.88 26.46
N SER A 154 14.96 20.67 26.85
CA SER A 154 16.24 20.18 27.35
C SER A 154 16.59 20.88 28.66
N LYS A 155 16.50 20.16 29.78
CA LYS A 155 16.79 20.68 31.12
C LYS A 155 17.56 19.66 31.93
N LYS A 156 18.85 19.91 32.16
CA LYS A 156 19.76 19.02 32.90
C LYS A 156 19.72 17.60 32.32
N ASP A 157 19.08 16.69 33.03
CA ASP A 157 18.98 15.27 32.75
C ASP A 157 17.70 14.86 32.00
N LEU A 158 16.85 15.83 31.67
CA LEU A 158 15.60 15.64 30.91
C LEU A 158 15.77 16.16 29.47
N SER A 159 15.46 15.30 28.52
CA SER A 159 15.26 15.61 27.10
C SER A 159 13.89 15.08 26.67
N LEU A 160 12.99 15.97 26.26
CA LEU A 160 11.65 15.64 25.76
C LEU A 160 11.48 16.27 24.37
N GLY A 161 11.06 15.47 23.40
CA GLY A 161 10.60 15.92 22.09
C GLY A 161 9.13 15.58 21.92
N ALA A 162 8.34 16.49 21.34
CA ALA A 162 6.99 16.19 20.86
C ALA A 162 6.81 16.86 19.50
N ALA A 163 6.25 16.16 18.52
CA ALA A 163 5.95 16.69 17.20
C ALA A 163 4.54 16.27 16.80
N TYR A 164 3.71 17.25 16.48
CA TYR A 164 2.38 17.04 15.92
C TYR A 164 2.39 17.48 14.46
N THR A 165 1.87 16.63 13.58
CA THR A 165 1.73 16.91 12.16
C THR A 165 0.27 16.75 11.74
N LEU A 166 -0.27 17.81 11.14
CA LEU A 166 -1.50 17.80 10.35
C LEU A 166 -1.11 17.69 8.87
N GLY A 167 -1.25 16.51 8.28
CA GLY A 167 -0.83 16.22 6.91
C GLY A 167 -2.01 15.95 5.97
N ARG A 168 -1.88 16.33 4.71
CA ARG A 168 -2.77 15.90 3.63
C ARG A 168 -1.94 15.53 2.41
N SER A 169 -1.97 14.26 2.04
CA SER A 169 -1.39 13.68 0.83
C SER A 169 -2.51 13.27 -0.14
N ARG A 170 -2.42 13.71 -1.39
CA ARG A 170 -3.30 13.31 -2.49
C ARG A 170 -2.48 12.90 -3.68
N ASP A 171 -2.98 11.93 -4.42
CA ASP A 171 -2.37 11.49 -5.67
C ASP A 171 -3.41 10.84 -6.58
N THR A 172 -3.02 10.55 -7.83
CA THR A 172 -3.82 9.77 -8.79
C THR A 172 -3.43 8.29 -8.80
N ALA A 173 -2.31 7.93 -8.18
CA ALA A 173 -1.93 6.55 -7.85
C ALA A 173 -1.02 6.58 -6.61
N SER A 174 -0.91 5.47 -5.87
CA SER A 174 -0.13 5.43 -4.62
C SER A 174 1.04 4.43 -4.66
N GLY A 175 1.48 4.02 -5.86
CA GLY A 175 2.59 3.10 -6.09
C GLY A 175 3.12 3.16 -7.53
N GLN A 176 4.43 2.93 -7.68
CA GLN A 176 5.18 3.19 -8.92
C GLN A 176 5.22 2.00 -9.92
N ASP A 177 5.00 0.75 -9.46
CA ASP A 177 5.30 -0.46 -10.26
C ASP A 177 4.18 -1.50 -10.34
N ASN A 178 3.04 -1.25 -9.70
CA ASN A 178 1.90 -2.17 -9.78
C ASN A 178 1.08 -1.80 -11.02
N SER A 179 0.78 -2.76 -11.89
CA SER A 179 -0.14 -2.57 -13.01
C SER A 179 -1.38 -1.82 -12.50
N GLY A 180 -1.52 -0.60 -13.00
CA GLY A 180 -2.21 0.48 -12.34
C GLY A 180 -3.66 0.10 -12.14
N THR A 181 -4.12 0.26 -10.91
CA THR A 181 -5.52 0.11 -10.50
C THR A 181 -6.37 1.27 -11.03
N ARG A 182 -6.10 1.75 -12.25
CA ARG A 182 -7.06 2.61 -12.94
C ARG A 182 -8.31 1.78 -13.12
N GLN A 183 -9.41 2.31 -12.59
CA GLN A 183 -10.72 1.66 -12.77
C GLN A 183 -11.11 1.62 -14.24
N ASP A 184 -10.61 2.56 -15.04
CA ASP A 184 -10.78 2.61 -16.49
C ASP A 184 -9.54 3.27 -17.09
N ALA A 185 -8.89 2.57 -18.02
CA ALA A 185 -7.67 2.98 -18.69
C ALA A 185 -7.80 4.33 -19.43
N TYR A 186 -9.00 4.62 -19.94
CA TYR A 186 -9.29 5.78 -20.80
C TYR A 186 -10.08 6.88 -20.09
N ALA A 187 -10.29 6.75 -18.78
CA ALA A 187 -10.86 7.80 -17.96
C ALA A 187 -9.93 9.03 -17.88
N PRO A 188 -10.48 10.25 -17.68
CA PRO A 188 -9.67 11.38 -17.24
C PRO A 188 -8.93 11.02 -15.94
N PRO A 189 -7.61 11.31 -15.79
CA PRO A 189 -6.86 10.96 -14.58
C PRO A 189 -7.47 11.49 -13.27
N SER A 190 -8.28 12.55 -13.34
CA SER A 190 -9.01 13.10 -12.20
C SER A 190 -9.98 12.13 -11.52
N VAL A 191 -10.44 11.07 -12.21
CA VAL A 191 -11.31 10.04 -11.56
C VAL A 191 -10.56 9.19 -10.55
N GLU A 192 -9.23 9.19 -10.64
CA GLU A 192 -8.35 8.54 -9.69
C GLU A 192 -7.84 9.50 -8.63
N ASP A 193 -8.09 10.82 -8.69
CA ASP A 193 -7.63 11.74 -7.64
C ASP A 193 -8.28 11.42 -6.29
N GLY A 194 -7.46 10.99 -5.33
CA GLY A 194 -7.87 10.56 -4.01
C GLY A 194 -6.82 10.87 -2.95
N TYR A 195 -7.08 10.49 -1.71
CA TYR A 195 -6.03 10.50 -0.69
C TYR A 195 -4.98 9.44 -1.02
N SER A 196 -3.71 9.74 -0.80
CA SER A 196 -2.65 8.74 -0.94
C SER A 196 -2.85 7.58 0.04
N ASP A 197 -2.44 6.35 -0.29
CA ASP A 197 -2.48 5.18 0.63
C ASP A 197 -1.79 5.46 1.97
N HIS A 198 -0.84 6.40 1.97
CA HIS A 198 -0.04 6.80 3.13
C HIS A 198 -0.51 8.14 3.77
N ASP A 199 -1.72 8.62 3.44
CA ASP A 199 -2.28 9.87 4.00
C ASP A 199 -2.68 9.73 5.47
N ILE A 200 -1.73 10.01 6.35
CA ILE A 200 -1.98 10.12 7.79
C ILE A 200 -2.34 11.56 8.14
N ARG A 201 -3.63 11.79 8.43
CA ARG A 201 -4.18 13.13 8.67
C ARG A 201 -3.60 13.80 9.91
N HIS A 202 -3.59 13.09 11.03
CA HIS A 202 -3.03 13.58 12.29
C HIS A 202 -2.01 12.58 12.80
N LYS A 203 -0.83 13.06 13.16
CA LYS A 203 0.23 12.26 13.79
C LYS A 203 0.87 13.04 14.92
N LEU A 204 0.93 12.43 16.10
CA LEU A 204 1.67 12.91 17.26
C LEU A 204 2.77 11.89 17.55
N ALA A 205 4.02 12.35 17.60
CA ALA A 205 5.16 11.57 18.05
C ALA A 205 5.80 12.26 19.25
N VAL A 206 6.02 11.52 20.34
CA VAL A 206 6.67 12.02 21.56
C VAL A 206 7.84 11.12 21.89
N SER A 207 8.98 11.71 22.24
CA SER A 207 10.17 11.00 22.72
C SER A 207 10.64 11.58 24.04
N LEU A 208 10.95 10.71 25.00
CA LEU A 208 11.39 11.07 26.34
C LEU A 208 12.72 10.38 26.63
N ASN A 209 13.67 11.12 27.19
CA ASN A 209 14.86 10.60 27.84
C ASN A 209 15.06 11.37 29.14
N TRP A 210 15.02 10.69 30.27
CA TRP A 210 15.13 11.30 31.58
C TRP A 210 16.01 10.48 32.50
N LYS A 211 17.18 11.00 32.89
CA LYS A 211 17.93 10.40 34.00
C LYS A 211 17.26 10.82 35.30
N LEU A 212 16.78 9.85 36.05
CA LEU A 212 16.03 10.08 37.27
C LEU A 212 16.98 10.62 38.34
N PRO A 213 16.56 11.65 39.10
CA PRO A 213 17.34 12.11 40.24
C PRO A 213 17.43 10.98 41.27
N GLY A 214 18.60 10.86 41.92
CA GLY A 214 18.83 9.85 42.94
C GLY A 214 19.78 10.33 44.03
N PRO A 215 19.92 9.55 45.12
CA PRO A 215 20.79 9.91 46.24
C PRO A 215 22.26 10.06 45.81
N ALA A 216 22.96 11.04 46.40
CA ALA A 216 24.33 11.35 46.02
C ALA A 216 25.39 10.38 46.59
N SER A 217 25.07 9.68 47.69
CA SER A 217 25.99 8.81 48.44
C SER A 217 25.27 7.70 49.21
N GLY A 218 26.04 6.78 49.80
CA GLY A 218 25.55 5.70 50.66
C GLY A 218 24.86 4.54 49.92
N ALA A 219 24.34 3.58 50.67
CA ALA A 219 23.64 2.40 50.13
C ALA A 219 22.42 2.79 49.25
N ALA A 220 21.77 3.90 49.59
CA ALA A 220 20.65 4.44 48.82
C ALA A 220 21.04 4.84 47.39
N LYS A 221 22.27 5.34 47.16
CA LYS A 221 22.77 5.65 45.80
C LYS A 221 22.89 4.41 44.93
N SER A 222 23.35 3.29 45.49
CA SER A 222 23.56 2.05 44.72
C SER A 222 22.25 1.49 44.17
N ILE A 223 21.17 1.60 44.96
CA ILE A 223 19.84 1.09 44.64
C ILE A 223 19.03 2.12 43.83
N LEU A 224 18.95 3.36 44.31
CA LEU A 224 18.05 4.40 43.78
C LEU A 224 18.73 5.36 42.80
N GLY A 225 20.06 5.32 42.66
CA GLY A 225 20.82 6.17 41.73
C GLY A 225 21.08 5.50 40.39
N GLY A 226 21.30 6.29 39.34
CA GLY A 226 21.70 5.80 38.02
C GLY A 226 20.56 5.18 37.20
N TRP A 227 19.31 5.46 37.55
CA TRP A 227 18.15 5.09 36.73
C TRP A 227 17.94 6.11 35.61
N GLN A 228 17.56 5.62 34.44
CA GLN A 228 17.11 6.42 33.31
C GLN A 228 15.82 5.82 32.75
N LEU A 229 14.85 6.69 32.50
CA LEU A 229 13.62 6.35 31.79
C LEU A 229 13.73 6.91 30.37
N ALA A 230 13.48 6.06 29.39
CA ALA A 230 13.27 6.49 28.02
C ALA A 230 11.92 6.00 27.52
N GLY A 231 11.35 6.70 26.54
CA GLY A 231 10.07 6.31 25.98
C GLY A 231 9.78 6.96 24.64
N VAL A 232 8.98 6.28 23.85
CA VAL A 232 8.43 6.80 22.59
C VAL A 232 6.93 6.54 22.60
N MET A 233 6.15 7.56 22.23
CA MET A 233 4.71 7.43 22.00
C MET A 233 4.39 7.90 20.58
N ILE A 234 3.55 7.14 19.89
CA ILE A 234 3.00 7.49 18.58
C ILE A 234 1.49 7.38 18.68
N ALA A 235 0.79 8.44 18.28
CA ALA A 235 -0.65 8.44 18.09
C ALA A 235 -0.96 8.99 16.70
N GLN A 236 -1.70 8.25 15.88
CA GLN A 236 -2.06 8.71 14.54
C GLN A 236 -3.42 8.20 14.08
N THR A 237 -4.06 8.98 13.19
CA THR A 237 -5.27 8.52 12.48
C THR A 237 -4.94 7.40 11.51
N GLY A 238 -5.95 6.58 11.17
CA GLY A 238 -5.79 5.52 10.18
C GLY A 238 -5.51 6.04 8.77
N ALA A 239 -4.77 5.23 8.02
CA ALA A 239 -4.56 5.38 6.60
C ALA A 239 -5.89 5.23 5.84
N PRO A 240 -6.07 5.93 4.71
CA PRO A 240 -7.24 5.72 3.89
C PRO A 240 -7.15 4.39 3.13
N PHE A 241 -8.28 3.90 2.63
CA PHE A 241 -8.35 2.72 1.77
C PHE A 241 -9.52 2.82 0.81
N SER A 242 -9.39 2.14 -0.33
CA SER A 242 -10.45 2.05 -1.36
C SER A 242 -11.30 0.82 -1.14
N VAL A 243 -12.61 0.94 -1.28
CA VAL A 243 -13.50 -0.20 -1.46
C VAL A 243 -13.56 -0.54 -2.94
N PHE A 244 -13.31 -1.81 -3.27
CA PHE A 244 -13.37 -2.32 -4.64
C PHE A 244 -14.02 -3.71 -4.63
N CYS A 245 -14.33 -4.24 -5.81
CA CYS A 245 -14.76 -5.62 -5.94
C CYS A 245 -13.95 -6.36 -7.00
N GLY A 246 -13.34 -7.48 -6.60
CA GLY A 246 -12.43 -8.26 -7.43
C GLY A 246 -13.08 -9.41 -8.22
N SER A 247 -14.41 -9.59 -8.15
CA SER A 247 -15.09 -10.65 -8.89
C SER A 247 -15.11 -10.35 -10.40
N PRO A 248 -14.84 -11.36 -11.26
CA PRO A 248 -14.84 -11.16 -12.71
C PRO A 248 -16.23 -10.81 -13.23
N PHE A 249 -16.29 -10.34 -14.48
CA PHE A 249 -17.54 -10.17 -15.20
C PHE A 249 -18.31 -11.50 -15.25
N ASN A 250 -19.57 -11.50 -14.79
CA ASN A 250 -20.42 -12.67 -14.80
C ASN A 250 -21.79 -12.32 -15.41
N PRO A 251 -21.94 -12.47 -16.75
CA PRO A 251 -23.07 -11.92 -17.48
C PRO A 251 -24.38 -12.62 -17.09
N VAL A 252 -25.39 -11.81 -16.77
CA VAL A 252 -26.78 -12.25 -16.65
C VAL A 252 -27.44 -12.10 -18.01
N ARG A 253 -28.01 -13.20 -18.54
CA ARG A 253 -28.62 -13.23 -19.86
C ARG A 253 -30.14 -13.38 -19.76
N ASP A 254 -30.86 -12.74 -20.67
CA ASP A 254 -32.30 -12.97 -20.84
C ASP A 254 -32.57 -14.27 -21.64
N SER A 255 -33.84 -14.58 -21.91
CA SER A 255 -34.24 -15.77 -22.66
C SER A 255 -33.76 -15.78 -24.12
N SER A 256 -33.39 -14.63 -24.69
CA SER A 256 -32.81 -14.51 -26.03
C SER A 256 -31.29 -14.71 -26.04
N GLY A 257 -30.67 -14.87 -24.86
CA GLY A 257 -29.23 -14.96 -24.69
C GLY A 257 -28.53 -13.60 -24.65
N LYS A 258 -29.26 -12.48 -24.73
CA LYS A 258 -28.70 -11.14 -24.63
C LYS A 258 -28.24 -10.86 -23.21
N ILE A 259 -27.07 -10.25 -23.06
CA ILE A 259 -26.57 -9.79 -21.76
C ILE A 259 -27.42 -8.59 -21.32
N VAL A 260 -28.08 -8.73 -20.17
CA VAL A 260 -28.97 -7.72 -19.58
C VAL A 260 -28.52 -7.29 -18.18
N GLY A 261 -27.50 -7.94 -17.63
CA GLY A 261 -26.92 -7.57 -16.36
C GLY A 261 -25.58 -8.23 -16.10
N ASN A 262 -25.00 -7.92 -14.95
CA ASN A 262 -23.76 -8.50 -14.46
C ASN A 262 -23.95 -8.87 -12.98
N SER A 263 -23.73 -10.13 -12.64
CA SER A 263 -23.76 -10.62 -11.26
C SER A 263 -22.37 -10.65 -10.61
N GLY A 264 -21.34 -10.34 -11.40
CA GLY A 264 -19.97 -10.13 -10.97
C GLY A 264 -19.70 -8.66 -10.61
N CYS A 265 -18.43 -8.27 -10.70
CA CYS A 265 -18.00 -6.96 -10.23
C CYS A 265 -17.09 -6.17 -11.17
N ASP A 266 -16.63 -6.76 -12.27
CA ASP A 266 -16.15 -5.98 -13.42
C ASP A 266 -17.36 -5.25 -14.02
N TYR A 267 -17.70 -4.09 -13.45
CA TYR A 267 -18.93 -3.35 -13.73
C TYR A 267 -18.86 -2.67 -15.08
N ASN A 268 -17.68 -2.17 -15.45
CA ASN A 268 -17.44 -1.58 -16.75
C ASN A 268 -17.27 -2.65 -17.86
N ALA A 269 -17.18 -3.93 -17.50
CA ALA A 269 -17.16 -5.08 -18.40
C ALA A 269 -15.99 -5.03 -19.39
N ASP A 270 -14.82 -4.61 -18.94
CA ASP A 270 -13.64 -4.43 -19.79
C ASP A 270 -12.59 -5.54 -19.66
N GLY A 271 -12.87 -6.56 -18.86
CA GLY A 271 -11.99 -7.72 -18.68
C GLY A 271 -10.94 -7.55 -17.58
N THR A 272 -10.90 -6.39 -16.91
CA THR A 272 -10.08 -6.18 -15.72
C THR A 272 -10.95 -6.07 -14.47
N ASN A 273 -10.54 -6.79 -13.42
CA ASN A 273 -11.24 -6.75 -12.14
C ASN A 273 -10.79 -5.52 -11.32
N ASN A 274 -11.34 -5.39 -10.11
CA ASN A 274 -11.04 -4.32 -9.14
C ASN A 274 -11.78 -3.01 -9.36
N ASP A 275 -12.98 -3.07 -9.92
CA ASP A 275 -13.83 -1.91 -10.05
C ASP A 275 -14.33 -1.43 -8.68
N ARG A 276 -14.45 -0.10 -8.57
CA ARG A 276 -15.09 0.55 -7.45
C ARG A 276 -16.61 0.59 -7.68
N PRO A 277 -17.43 0.37 -6.64
CA PRO A 277 -18.89 0.51 -6.74
C PRO A 277 -19.29 1.99 -6.84
N ASN A 278 -20.60 2.24 -6.80
CA ASN A 278 -21.10 3.60 -6.56
C ASN A 278 -20.99 4.01 -5.09
N VAL A 279 -21.01 5.31 -4.84
CA VAL A 279 -21.07 5.91 -3.50
C VAL A 279 -22.28 5.36 -2.75
N PRO A 280 -22.09 4.82 -1.53
CA PRO A 280 -23.18 4.29 -0.72
C PRO A 280 -24.10 5.40 -0.21
N SER A 281 -25.29 5.06 0.27
CA SER A 281 -26.30 6.04 0.72
C SER A 281 -25.85 6.90 1.91
N PHE A 282 -24.91 6.41 2.72
CA PHE A 282 -24.32 7.17 3.83
C PHE A 282 -23.18 8.10 3.40
N GLY A 283 -22.81 8.12 2.12
CA GLY A 283 -21.78 9.00 1.54
C GLY A 283 -20.38 8.39 1.48
N ASP A 284 -19.41 9.23 1.17
CA ASP A 284 -18.01 8.89 0.90
C ASP A 284 -17.11 8.93 2.15
N SER A 285 -17.70 8.97 3.34
CA SER A 285 -16.97 8.94 4.61
C SER A 285 -17.77 8.24 5.71
N LYS A 286 -17.05 7.62 6.65
CA LYS A 286 -17.62 6.99 7.85
C LYS A 286 -16.70 7.24 9.03
N GLY A 287 -17.16 8.06 9.98
CA GLY A 287 -16.40 8.48 11.16
C GLY A 287 -16.87 7.81 12.45
N GLY A 288 -16.15 8.05 13.54
CA GLY A 288 -16.54 7.60 14.88
C GLY A 288 -16.33 6.12 15.17
N LEU A 289 -15.60 5.41 14.31
CA LEU A 289 -15.37 3.97 14.41
C LEU A 289 -14.28 3.64 15.45
N GLY A 290 -14.57 2.64 16.29
CA GLY A 290 -13.64 2.02 17.23
C GLY A 290 -13.20 0.62 16.79
N ASN A 291 -12.33 -0.01 17.57
CA ASN A 291 -11.82 -1.35 17.25
C ASN A 291 -12.95 -2.40 17.16
N ASP A 292 -13.98 -2.29 18.00
CA ASP A 292 -15.11 -3.23 17.97
C ASP A 292 -15.91 -3.13 16.66
N ASP A 293 -16.05 -1.94 16.09
CA ASP A 293 -16.69 -1.74 14.77
C ASP A 293 -15.85 -2.41 13.68
N PHE A 294 -14.52 -2.23 13.70
CA PHE A 294 -13.62 -2.85 12.74
C PHE A 294 -13.57 -4.38 12.87
N LEU A 295 -13.64 -4.93 14.08
CA LEU A 295 -13.68 -6.38 14.30
C LEU A 295 -15.02 -7.00 13.88
N SER A 296 -16.13 -6.34 14.20
CA SER A 296 -17.48 -6.81 13.89
C SER A 296 -17.85 -6.63 12.41
N GLY A 297 -17.32 -5.59 11.77
CA GLY A 297 -17.49 -5.25 10.36
C GLY A 297 -18.12 -3.88 10.19
N ILE A 298 -17.42 -2.97 9.52
CA ILE A 298 -17.88 -1.58 9.31
C ILE A 298 -18.80 -1.43 8.09
N PHE A 299 -18.86 -2.46 7.23
CA PHE A 299 -19.59 -2.47 5.98
C PHE A 299 -20.25 -3.83 5.69
N LYS A 300 -21.27 -3.80 4.84
CA LYS A 300 -21.79 -4.95 4.11
C LYS A 300 -21.69 -4.67 2.61
N ALA A 301 -21.53 -5.70 1.78
CA ALA A 301 -21.47 -5.52 0.32
C ALA A 301 -22.74 -4.83 -0.23
N SER A 302 -23.91 -5.10 0.38
CA SER A 302 -25.19 -4.45 0.02
C SER A 302 -25.24 -2.95 0.27
N ASP A 303 -24.32 -2.42 1.08
CA ASP A 303 -24.26 -0.97 1.34
C ASP A 303 -23.80 -0.21 0.09
N PHE A 304 -23.09 -0.89 -0.82
CA PHE A 304 -22.45 -0.32 -2.00
C PHE A 304 -23.23 -0.69 -3.27
N PRO A 305 -23.92 0.27 -3.91
CA PRO A 305 -24.68 0.00 -5.12
C PRO A 305 -23.77 -0.33 -6.30
N ALA A 306 -24.14 -1.32 -7.10
CA ALA A 306 -23.49 -1.57 -8.38
C ALA A 306 -23.77 -0.41 -9.36
N PRO A 307 -22.79 -0.01 -10.19
CA PRO A 307 -23.01 0.82 -11.37
C PRO A 307 -23.93 0.16 -12.40
N GLY A 308 -24.38 0.93 -13.39
CA GLY A 308 -25.07 0.37 -14.54
C GLY A 308 -24.17 -0.59 -15.32
N LEU A 309 -24.77 -1.54 -16.05
CA LEU A 309 -24.03 -2.49 -16.88
C LEU A 309 -23.12 -1.75 -17.89
N GLY A 310 -21.82 -2.06 -17.88
CA GLY A 310 -20.83 -1.41 -18.74
C GLY A 310 -20.41 -0.01 -18.26
N GLN A 311 -20.75 0.37 -17.02
CA GLN A 311 -20.41 1.67 -16.45
C GLN A 311 -19.40 1.52 -15.32
N ARG A 312 -18.50 2.52 -15.21
CA ARG A 312 -17.65 2.70 -14.04
C ARG A 312 -18.49 3.09 -12.81
N GLY A 313 -17.99 2.75 -11.63
CA GLY A 313 -18.53 3.32 -10.39
C GLY A 313 -18.03 4.73 -10.13
N ASN A 314 -18.76 5.43 -9.25
CA ASN A 314 -18.45 6.81 -8.87
C ASN A 314 -17.87 6.94 -7.45
N LEU A 315 -17.60 5.85 -6.73
CA LEU A 315 -16.90 5.92 -5.45
C LEU A 315 -15.44 6.35 -5.66
N GLY A 316 -15.03 7.42 -4.99
CA GLY A 316 -13.66 7.92 -5.04
C GLY A 316 -12.64 6.94 -4.45
N ARG A 317 -11.41 6.98 -4.97
CA ARG A 317 -10.28 6.21 -4.42
C ARG A 317 -9.97 6.71 -3.00
N ASN A 318 -9.70 5.79 -2.09
CA ASN A 318 -9.21 6.08 -0.74
C ASN A 318 -10.12 7.02 0.06
N THR A 319 -11.43 6.80 -0.07
CA THR A 319 -12.50 7.59 0.54
C THR A 319 -12.70 7.25 2.03
N PHE A 320 -12.55 5.99 2.42
CA PHE A 320 -12.71 5.54 3.80
C PHE A 320 -11.38 5.46 4.55
N ARG A 321 -11.43 5.50 5.89
CA ARG A 321 -10.24 5.43 6.75
C ARG A 321 -10.24 4.20 7.65
N GLY A 322 -9.06 3.58 7.76
CA GLY A 322 -8.84 2.44 8.63
C GLY A 322 -8.73 2.80 10.12
N PRO A 323 -8.42 1.80 10.97
CA PRO A 323 -8.24 1.98 12.40
C PRO A 323 -7.13 3.00 12.72
N ARG A 324 -7.31 3.72 13.83
CA ARG A 324 -6.25 4.57 14.41
C ARG A 324 -5.12 3.71 14.98
N TYR A 325 -3.92 4.29 15.07
CA TYR A 325 -2.76 3.65 15.69
C TYR A 325 -2.34 4.43 16.93
N PHE A 326 -2.14 3.73 18.04
CA PHE A 326 -1.61 4.26 19.29
C PHE A 326 -0.64 3.26 19.92
N ASN A 327 0.59 3.68 20.14
CA ASN A 327 1.63 2.84 20.72
C ASN A 327 2.50 3.62 21.70
N VAL A 328 2.90 2.96 22.78
CA VAL A 328 3.85 3.48 23.76
C VAL A 328 4.88 2.41 24.09
N ASP A 329 6.14 2.73 23.81
CA ASP A 329 7.28 1.91 24.16
C ASP A 329 8.07 2.62 25.26
N LEU A 330 8.53 1.87 26.27
CA LEU A 330 9.30 2.40 27.39
C LEU A 330 10.55 1.56 27.61
N SER A 331 11.64 2.22 28.00
CA SER A 331 12.87 1.57 28.44
C SER A 331 13.25 2.10 29.82
N LEU A 332 13.41 1.18 30.77
CA LEU A 332 13.94 1.47 32.09
C LEU A 332 15.37 0.94 32.16
N ILE A 333 16.31 1.85 32.38
CA ILE A 333 17.74 1.59 32.31
C ILE A 333 18.35 1.84 33.69
N LYS A 334 19.18 0.92 34.16
CA LYS A 334 19.96 1.07 35.38
C LYS A 334 21.44 0.93 35.09
N GLY A 335 22.20 1.97 35.43
CA GLY A 335 23.67 1.93 35.44
C GLY A 335 24.22 1.51 36.80
N PHE A 336 25.25 0.67 36.78
CA PHE A 336 26.07 0.28 37.92
C PHE A 336 27.54 0.51 37.57
N ARG A 337 28.25 1.27 38.41
CA ARG A 337 29.71 1.32 38.35
C ARG A 337 30.26 0.12 39.13
N ILE A 338 31.21 -0.59 38.54
CA ILE A 338 31.91 -1.74 39.12
C ILE A 338 33.40 -1.40 39.24
N PRO A 339 33.82 -0.69 40.30
CA PRO A 339 35.18 -0.14 40.41
C PRO A 339 36.27 -1.21 40.46
N TRP A 340 35.93 -2.44 40.88
CA TRP A 340 36.83 -3.56 41.14
C TRP A 340 37.04 -4.49 39.93
N PHE A 341 36.40 -4.22 38.78
CA PHE A 341 36.35 -5.15 37.64
C PHE A 341 37.64 -5.16 36.77
N THR A 342 38.62 -4.29 37.01
CA THR A 342 39.93 -4.35 36.34
C THR A 342 41.07 -4.23 37.37
N SER A 343 42.00 -5.19 37.32
CA SER A 343 43.10 -5.36 38.30
C SER A 343 44.39 -4.62 37.91
N THR A 344 44.44 -3.98 36.73
CA THR A 344 45.67 -3.40 36.19
C THR A 344 45.88 -1.94 36.61
N GLY A 345 45.94 -1.65 37.91
CA GLY A 345 46.60 -0.46 38.51
C GLY A 345 46.31 0.96 37.97
N THR A 346 45.42 1.12 36.99
CA THR A 346 45.20 2.33 36.18
C THR A 346 43.85 2.99 36.47
N GLY A 347 43.04 2.44 37.38
CA GLY A 347 41.80 3.05 37.89
C GLY A 347 40.56 2.90 36.99
N SER A 348 40.67 2.19 35.88
CA SER A 348 39.61 2.06 34.86
C SER A 348 38.63 0.92 35.20
N GLY A 349 37.86 1.02 36.29
CA GLY A 349 36.79 0.03 36.59
C GLY A 349 35.75 -0.12 35.47
N ALA A 350 34.82 -1.07 35.59
CA ALA A 350 33.80 -1.33 34.56
C ALA A 350 32.44 -0.66 34.84
N ASP A 351 31.61 -0.54 33.80
CA ASP A 351 30.21 -0.10 33.87
C ASP A 351 29.29 -1.22 33.37
N LEU A 352 28.34 -1.61 34.22
CA LEU A 352 27.24 -2.50 33.86
C LEU A 352 25.97 -1.69 33.67
N GLN A 353 25.32 -1.87 32.52
CA GLN A 353 24.02 -1.32 32.23
C GLN A 353 23.01 -2.45 32.05
N LEU A 354 21.96 -2.43 32.85
CA LEU A 354 20.79 -3.28 32.66
C LEU A 354 19.66 -2.47 32.03
N ARG A 355 18.97 -3.03 31.04
CA ARG A 355 17.84 -2.42 30.35
C ARG A 355 16.66 -3.36 30.37
N LEU A 356 15.52 -2.85 30.83
CA LEU A 356 14.21 -3.47 30.64
C LEU A 356 13.46 -2.65 29.60
N GLU A 357 13.20 -3.24 28.45
CA GLU A 357 12.47 -2.62 27.34
C GLU A 357 11.08 -3.24 27.25
N GLY A 358 10.05 -2.41 27.21
CA GLY A 358 8.68 -2.80 26.99
C GLY A 358 8.16 -2.15 25.72
N PHE A 359 7.69 -2.96 24.78
CA PHE A 359 7.05 -2.53 23.53
C PHE A 359 5.55 -2.67 23.68
N ASN A 360 4.79 -1.69 23.18
CA ASN A 360 3.34 -1.59 23.37
C ASN A 360 2.95 -1.84 24.84
N VAL A 361 3.52 -1.06 25.77
CA VAL A 361 3.43 -1.31 27.22
C VAL A 361 1.98 -1.35 27.73
N PHE A 362 1.10 -0.60 27.09
CA PHE A 362 -0.34 -0.58 27.41
C PHE A 362 -1.14 -1.70 26.74
N ASP A 363 -0.51 -2.54 25.92
CA ASP A 363 -1.16 -3.63 25.18
C ASP A 363 -2.34 -3.14 24.35
N THR A 364 -2.15 -1.99 23.70
CA THR A 364 -3.17 -1.39 22.86
C THR A 364 -3.34 -2.23 21.60
N LEU A 365 -4.58 -2.62 21.32
CA LEU A 365 -4.93 -3.31 20.09
C LEU A 365 -4.85 -2.33 18.90
N ASN A 366 -3.82 -2.48 18.09
CA ASN A 366 -3.62 -1.72 16.86
C ASN A 366 -4.00 -2.60 15.67
N LEU A 367 -5.21 -2.42 15.14
CA LEU A 367 -5.71 -3.18 14.00
C LEU A 367 -5.08 -2.73 12.67
N LEU A 368 -4.90 -3.66 11.75
CA LEU A 368 -4.59 -3.36 10.35
C LEU A 368 -5.87 -2.97 9.60
N SER A 369 -5.70 -2.41 8.39
CA SER A 369 -6.82 -2.01 7.53
C SER A 369 -7.83 -3.16 7.32
N PRO A 370 -9.13 -2.85 7.26
CA PRO A 370 -10.15 -3.87 7.03
C PRO A 370 -10.03 -4.46 5.63
N VAL A 371 -10.56 -5.67 5.46
CA VAL A 371 -10.72 -6.28 4.14
C VAL A 371 -11.62 -5.40 3.29
N ASN A 372 -11.08 -4.90 2.19
CA ASN A 372 -11.70 -3.87 1.36
C ASN A 372 -12.24 -4.38 0.00
N ASN A 373 -12.06 -5.68 -0.28
CA ASN A 373 -12.67 -6.36 -1.42
C ASN A 373 -14.09 -6.84 -1.06
N MET A 374 -15.10 -6.30 -1.73
CA MET A 374 -16.52 -6.65 -1.53
C MET A 374 -16.84 -8.12 -1.82
N ALA A 375 -16.04 -8.80 -2.64
CA ALA A 375 -16.21 -10.23 -2.94
C ALA A 375 -15.79 -11.14 -1.77
N SER A 376 -15.12 -10.60 -0.76
CA SER A 376 -14.66 -11.38 0.40
C SER A 376 -15.78 -11.56 1.43
N PRO A 377 -15.94 -12.76 2.03
CA PRO A 377 -16.84 -12.96 3.16
C PRO A 377 -16.42 -12.19 4.42
N LEU A 378 -15.18 -11.68 4.45
CA LEU A 378 -14.63 -10.87 5.54
C LEU A 378 -14.68 -9.37 5.25
N PHE A 379 -15.33 -8.95 4.16
CA PHE A 379 -15.43 -7.55 3.75
C PHE A 379 -15.88 -6.64 4.92
N GLY A 380 -15.20 -5.51 5.07
CA GLY A 380 -15.42 -4.55 6.13
C GLY A 380 -14.83 -4.92 7.49
N LYS A 381 -14.17 -6.08 7.64
CA LYS A 381 -13.56 -6.51 8.91
C LYS A 381 -12.04 -6.37 8.91
N SER A 382 -11.48 -5.90 10.01
CA SER A 382 -10.05 -6.03 10.32
C SER A 382 -9.80 -7.42 10.91
N VAL A 383 -9.03 -8.23 10.20
CA VAL A 383 -8.76 -9.64 10.57
C VAL A 383 -7.31 -9.85 11.03
N SER A 384 -6.56 -8.76 11.20
CA SER A 384 -5.16 -8.78 11.61
C SER A 384 -4.83 -7.51 12.40
N ALA A 385 -3.79 -7.59 13.20
CA ALA A 385 -3.33 -6.52 14.08
C ALA A 385 -1.80 -6.49 14.15
N TYR A 386 -1.24 -5.36 14.57
CA TYR A 386 0.18 -5.25 14.93
C TYR A 386 0.49 -6.06 16.19
N ALA A 387 1.78 -6.27 16.45
CA ALA A 387 2.25 -7.01 17.62
C ALA A 387 1.67 -6.42 18.93
N GLY A 388 1.25 -7.32 19.81
CA GLY A 388 0.87 -6.98 21.17
C GLY A 388 2.08 -6.63 22.03
N ARG A 389 1.83 -6.47 23.33
CA ARG A 389 2.88 -6.16 24.29
C ARG A 389 3.99 -7.20 24.32
N SER A 390 5.25 -6.73 24.35
CA SER A 390 6.40 -7.60 24.58
C SER A 390 7.45 -6.91 25.46
N PHE A 391 8.27 -7.73 26.13
CA PHE A 391 9.35 -7.24 26.99
C PHE A 391 10.68 -7.89 26.62
N GLN A 392 11.74 -7.11 26.73
CA GLN A 392 13.11 -7.57 26.51
C GLN A 392 14.00 -7.11 27.66
N LEU A 393 14.93 -7.98 28.06
CA LEU A 393 15.96 -7.68 29.04
C LEU A 393 17.32 -7.72 28.35
N ALA A 394 18.11 -6.66 28.50
CA ALA A 394 19.45 -6.58 27.95
C ALA A 394 20.45 -6.15 29.02
N GLY A 395 21.67 -6.70 28.95
CA GLY A 395 22.81 -6.31 29.76
C GLY A 395 23.97 -5.89 28.88
N ARG A 396 24.58 -4.74 29.17
CA ARG A 396 25.83 -4.30 28.54
C ARG A 396 26.88 -4.04 29.60
N LEU A 397 28.01 -4.72 29.48
CA LEU A 397 29.20 -4.48 30.28
C LEU A 397 30.23 -3.74 29.41
N SER A 398 30.79 -2.65 29.91
CA SER A 398 31.87 -1.89 29.26
C SER A 398 33.04 -1.77 30.23
N PHE A 399 34.26 -2.08 29.80
CA PHE A 399 35.46 -2.11 30.62
C PHE A 399 36.67 -1.60 29.86
#